data_AF-A0A7C5SQU7-F1
#
_entry.id   AF-A0A7C5SQU7-F1
#
_cell.length_a   1.000
_cell.length_b   1.000
_cell.length_c   1.000
_cell.angle_alpha   90.00
_cell.angle_beta   90.00
_cell.angle_gamma   90.00
#
_symmetry.space_group_name_H-M   'P 1'
#
loop_
_entity.id
_entity.type
_entity.pdbx_description
1 polymer ?
#
loop_
_entity_poly.entity_id
_entity_poly.type
_entity_poly.pdbx_seq_one_letter_code
_entity_poly.pdbx_strand_id
1 'polypeptide(L)'
;MQATTRFDYAFIAAGILLAFISALTPHYNAAYYLSVSVFLAGVLPWLVYSIAVPLMHTSVTFVSGLLLLAVHGWLVVSERFMSAQPYDSNLIYVVPLAMSLLLLPLAIAAARTSWKKMMQRKRRHHPDTHAAA
;
A
#
# COMPACT_ATOMS: atom_id res chain seq x y z
N MET A 1 -0.69 -12.99 -18.72
CA MET A 1 -0.87 -12.44 -17.37
C MET A 1 0.21 -13.02 -16.47
N GLN A 2 1.12 -12.20 -15.95
CA GLN A 2 2.19 -12.68 -15.05
C GLN A 2 1.54 -13.14 -13.73
N ALA A 3 1.65 -14.41 -13.37
CA ALA A 3 0.94 -15.02 -12.23
C ALA A 3 1.24 -14.37 -10.86
N THR A 4 2.37 -13.67 -10.75
CA THR A 4 2.87 -13.00 -9.55
C THR A 4 2.06 -11.75 -9.17
N THR A 5 1.38 -11.09 -10.10
CA THR A 5 0.57 -9.89 -9.76
C THR A 5 -0.67 -10.23 -8.93
N ARG A 6 -1.17 -11.48 -9.01
CA ARG A 6 -2.32 -11.93 -8.19
C ARG A 6 -2.00 -11.92 -6.70
N PHE A 7 -0.76 -12.29 -6.34
CA PHE A 7 -0.31 -12.25 -4.95
C PHE A 7 -0.16 -10.82 -4.43
N ASP A 8 0.32 -9.89 -5.27
CA ASP A 8 0.44 -8.48 -4.89
C ASP A 8 -0.92 -7.86 -4.54
N TYR A 9 -1.96 -8.18 -5.32
CA TYR A 9 -3.33 -7.77 -5.00
C TYR A 9 -3.88 -8.47 -3.76
N ALA A 10 -3.53 -9.74 -3.54
CA ALA A 10 -3.89 -10.45 -2.32
C ALA A 10 -3.24 -9.81 -1.08
N PHE A 11 -1.99 -9.35 -1.16
CA PHE A 11 -1.34 -8.61 -0.09
C PHE A 11 -2.04 -7.30 0.21
N ILE A 12 -2.45 -6.54 -0.82
CA ILE A 12 -3.25 -5.32 -0.63
C ILE A 12 -4.56 -5.63 0.07
N ALA A 13 -5.30 -6.64 -0.38
CA ALA A 13 -6.58 -7.03 0.21
C ALA A 13 -6.42 -7.47 1.67
N ALA A 14 -5.45 -8.34 1.96
CA ALA A 14 -5.14 -8.79 3.32
C ALA A 14 -4.71 -7.62 4.21
N GLY A 15 -3.95 -6.69 3.65
CA GLY A 15 -3.50 -5.47 4.30
C GLY A 15 -4.64 -4.51 4.70
N ILE A 16 -5.59 -4.30 3.80
CA ILE A 16 -6.80 -3.50 4.07
C ILE A 16 -7.65 -4.20 5.13
N LEU A 17 -7.79 -5.52 5.05
CA LEU A 17 -8.51 -6.30 6.07
C LEU A 17 -7.84 -6.18 7.44
N LEU A 18 -6.51 -6.24 7.51
CA LEU A 18 -5.76 -6.01 8.76
C LEU A 18 -6.00 -4.61 9.33
N ALA A 19 -5.98 -3.57 8.49
CA ALA A 19 -6.27 -2.20 8.92
C ALA A 19 -7.71 -2.05 9.44
N PHE A 20 -8.66 -2.78 8.83
CA PHE A 20 -10.04 -2.81 9.29
C PHE A 20 -10.18 -3.52 10.65
N ILE A 21 -9.57 -4.71 10.80
CA ILE A 21 -9.55 -5.46 12.06
C ILE A 21 -8.89 -4.64 13.16
N SER A 22 -7.78 -3.96 12.85
CA SER A 22 -7.07 -3.12 13.82
C SER A 22 -7.88 -1.91 14.24
N ALA A 23 -8.75 -1.38 13.38
CA ALA A 23 -9.59 -0.22 13.70
C ALA A 23 -10.87 -0.60 14.48
N LEU A 24 -11.28 -1.87 14.45
CA LEU A 24 -12.49 -2.34 15.14
C LEU A 24 -12.23 -2.60 16.62
N THR A 25 -12.83 -1.78 17.48
CA THR A 25 -12.77 -1.93 18.94
C THR A 25 -14.12 -2.32 19.54
N PRO A 26 -14.19 -3.35 20.42
CA PRO A 26 -15.40 -3.61 21.18
C PRO A 26 -15.85 -2.35 21.92
N HIS A 27 -17.14 -2.04 21.86
CA HIS A 27 -17.73 -0.90 22.56
C HIS A 27 -19.03 -1.31 23.22
N TYR A 28 -19.17 -0.97 24.51
CA TYR A 28 -20.29 -1.38 25.36
C TYR A 28 -21.68 -1.07 24.77
N ASN A 29 -21.87 0.07 24.09
CA ASN A 29 -23.18 0.50 23.60
C ASN A 29 -23.49 0.11 22.14
N ALA A 30 -22.47 -0.15 21.33
CA ALA A 30 -22.62 -0.32 19.87
C ALA A 30 -22.13 -1.68 19.36
N ALA A 31 -21.79 -2.61 20.26
CA ALA A 31 -21.01 -3.82 20.03
C ALA A 31 -19.57 -3.54 19.54
N TYR A 32 -19.40 -2.74 18.48
CA TYR A 32 -18.11 -2.32 17.93
C TYR A 32 -18.10 -0.84 17.55
N TYR A 33 -16.95 -0.22 17.75
CA TYR A 33 -16.60 1.12 17.29
C TYR A 33 -15.48 1.01 16.27
N LEU A 34 -15.58 1.77 15.17
CA LEU A 34 -14.54 1.83 14.15
C LEU A 34 -13.73 3.11 14.33
N SER A 35 -12.46 2.97 14.70
CA SER A 35 -11.52 4.09 14.76
C SER A 35 -11.07 4.48 13.36
N VAL A 36 -11.69 5.51 12.80
CA VAL A 36 -11.40 6.00 11.44
C VAL A 36 -9.94 6.41 11.30
N SER A 37 -9.34 7.03 12.32
CA SER A 37 -7.92 7.43 12.29
C SER A 37 -6.98 6.23 12.20
N VAL A 38 -7.22 5.17 12.98
CA VAL A 38 -6.45 3.91 12.94
C VAL A 38 -6.62 3.25 11.59
N PHE A 39 -7.84 3.21 11.05
CA PHE A 39 -8.11 2.64 9.73
C PHE A 39 -7.34 3.36 8.64
N LEU A 40 -7.43 4.70 8.58
CA LEU A 40 -6.74 5.50 7.58
C LEU A 40 -5.22 5.38 7.69
N ALA A 41 -4.67 5.37 8.91
CA ALA A 41 -3.24 5.15 9.12
C ALA A 41 -2.81 3.77 8.63
N GLY A 42 -3.56 2.71 8.96
CA GLY A 42 -3.27 1.34 8.54
C GLY A 42 -3.42 1.10 7.03
N VAL A 43 -4.35 1.79 6.37
CA VAL A 43 -4.59 1.65 4.92
C VAL A 43 -3.53 2.39 4.09
N LEU A 44 -2.98 3.50 4.59
CA LEU A 44 -2.03 4.34 3.87
C LEU A 44 -0.85 3.58 3.23
N PRO A 45 -0.11 2.69 3.92
CA PRO A 45 1.01 1.99 3.31
C PRO A 45 0.57 1.10 2.13
N TRP A 46 -0.64 0.55 2.18
CA TRP A 46 -1.20 -0.26 1.10
C TRP A 46 -1.61 0.57 -0.11
N LEU A 47 -2.11 1.79 0.10
CA LEU A 47 -2.37 2.73 -1.00
C LEU A 47 -1.07 3.10 -1.71
N VAL A 48 -0.02 3.45 -0.96
CA VAL A 48 1.30 3.78 -1.54
C VAL A 48 1.88 2.57 -2.28
N TYR A 49 1.83 1.39 -1.68
CA TYR A 49 2.30 0.15 -2.31
C TYR A 49 1.55 -0.16 -3.61
N SER A 50 0.23 0.06 -3.65
CA SER A 50 -0.61 -0.23 -4.82
C SER A 50 -0.20 0.53 -6.09
N ILE A 51 0.44 1.71 -5.95
CA ILE A 51 0.95 2.48 -7.09
C ILE A 51 2.09 1.72 -7.80
N ALA A 52 2.92 1.01 -7.05
CA ALA A 52 4.08 0.29 -7.58
C ALA A 52 3.69 -1.04 -8.25
N VAL A 53 2.66 -1.72 -7.75
CA VAL A 53 2.23 -3.06 -8.21
C VAL A 53 2.05 -3.17 -9.72
N PRO A 54 1.31 -2.29 -10.42
CA PRO A 54 1.12 -2.42 -11.87
C PRO A 54 2.31 -1.92 -12.71
N LEU A 55 3.30 -1.27 -12.10
CA LEU A 55 4.33 -0.49 -12.81
C LEU A 55 5.74 -1.06 -12.69
N MET A 56 5.99 -1.95 -11.73
CA MET A 56 7.33 -2.47 -11.42
C MET A 56 7.46 -3.99 -11.63
N HIS A 57 8.70 -4.48 -11.53
CA HIS A 57 9.02 -5.90 -11.67
C HIS A 57 8.45 -6.70 -10.49
N THR A 58 7.89 -7.87 -10.78
CA THR A 58 7.04 -8.56 -9.79
C THR A 58 7.79 -9.13 -8.60
N SER A 59 9.09 -9.44 -8.71
CA SER A 59 9.87 -9.87 -7.54
C SER A 59 10.07 -8.75 -6.52
N VAL A 60 10.21 -7.50 -6.98
CA VAL A 60 10.41 -6.35 -6.08
C VAL A 60 9.11 -6.06 -5.34
N THR A 61 7.98 -6.00 -6.06
CA THR A 61 6.67 -5.78 -5.46
C THR A 61 6.36 -6.92 -4.48
N PHE A 62 6.52 -8.17 -4.89
CA PHE A 62 6.25 -9.33 -4.03
C PHE A 62 7.01 -9.28 -2.69
N VAL A 63 8.33 -9.06 -2.72
CA VAL A 63 9.13 -8.98 -1.49
C VAL A 63 8.70 -7.80 -0.62
N SER A 64 8.47 -6.63 -1.22
CA SER A 64 7.96 -5.47 -0.49
C SER A 64 6.59 -5.74 0.13
N GLY A 65 5.66 -6.33 -0.62
CA GLY A 65 4.32 -6.67 -0.15
C GLY A 65 4.32 -7.69 0.99
N LEU A 66 5.17 -8.72 0.89
CA LEU A 66 5.34 -9.73 1.95
C LEU A 66 5.87 -9.09 3.24
N LEU A 67 6.92 -8.26 3.14
CA LEU A 67 7.48 -7.54 4.29
C LEU A 67 6.45 -6.59 4.91
N LEU A 68 5.73 -5.86 4.05
CA LEU A 68 4.67 -4.95 4.50
C LEU A 68 3.57 -5.69 5.26
N LEU A 69 3.14 -6.85 4.74
CA LEU A 69 2.12 -7.68 5.37
C LEU A 69 2.60 -8.23 6.70
N ALA A 70 3.85 -8.73 6.76
CA ALA A 70 4.42 -9.29 7.98
C ALA A 70 4.54 -8.24 9.08
N VAL A 71 5.07 -7.05 8.77
CA VAL A 71 5.23 -5.96 9.75
C VAL A 71 3.87 -5.44 10.22
N HIS A 72 2.93 -5.23 9.29
CA HIS A 72 1.60 -4.75 9.67
C HIS A 72 0.83 -5.81 10.47
N GLY A 73 0.89 -7.08 10.07
CA GLY A 73 0.29 -8.18 10.81
C GLY A 73 0.85 -8.30 12.23
N TRP A 74 2.17 -8.22 12.39
CA TRP A 74 2.81 -8.20 13.70
C TRP A 74 2.31 -7.03 14.55
N LEU A 75 2.27 -5.81 13.99
CA LEU A 75 1.78 -4.62 14.68
C LEU A 75 0.33 -4.78 15.15
N VAL A 76 -0.56 -5.31 14.29
CA VAL A 76 -1.95 -5.57 14.68
C VAL A 76 -1.99 -6.59 15.82
N VAL A 77 -1.24 -7.69 15.75
CA VAL A 77 -1.19 -8.67 16.84
C VAL A 77 -0.71 -8.06 18.15
N SER A 78 0.40 -7.33 18.13
CA SER A 78 0.98 -6.75 19.34
C SER A 78 0.07 -5.70 19.97
N GLU A 79 -0.37 -4.71 19.18
CA GLU A 79 -1.10 -3.55 19.70
C GLU A 79 -2.59 -3.81 19.94
N ARG A 80 -3.20 -4.70 19.16
CA ARG A 80 -4.65 -4.95 19.23
C ARG A 80 -5.00 -6.09 20.17
N PHE A 81 -4.19 -7.15 20.18
CA PHE A 81 -4.54 -8.40 20.84
C PHE A 81 -3.66 -8.73 22.05
N MET A 82 -2.44 -8.18 22.15
CA MET A 82 -1.52 -8.46 23.26
C MET A 82 -1.34 -7.30 24.25
N SER A 83 -1.65 -6.06 23.86
CA SER A 83 -1.56 -4.90 24.75
C SER A 83 -2.69 -4.86 25.80
N ALA A 84 -2.34 -4.53 27.04
CA ALA A 84 -3.30 -4.40 28.15
C ALA A 84 -4.29 -3.24 27.93
N GLN A 85 -3.84 -2.18 27.25
CA GLN A 85 -4.68 -1.10 26.74
C GLN A 85 -4.46 -0.99 25.23
N PRO A 86 -5.51 -1.05 24.39
CA PRO A 86 -5.35 -0.89 22.96
C PRO A 86 -4.72 0.48 22.63
N TYR A 87 -3.69 0.48 21.79
CA TYR A 87 -3.01 1.67 21.24
C TYR A 87 -2.17 2.50 22.22
N ASP A 88 -1.79 1.92 23.36
CA ASP A 88 -1.05 2.61 24.43
C ASP A 88 0.28 3.22 23.95
N SER A 89 0.94 2.59 22.98
CA SER A 89 2.28 2.98 22.50
C SER A 89 2.26 3.97 21.32
N ASN A 90 1.08 4.35 20.80
CA ASN A 90 0.88 5.07 19.53
C ASN A 90 1.51 4.39 18.29
N LEU A 91 2.11 3.20 18.42
CA LEU A 91 2.79 2.52 17.31
C LEU A 91 1.83 2.16 16.18
N ILE A 92 0.55 1.92 16.50
CA ILE A 92 -0.51 1.70 15.52
C ILE A 92 -0.67 2.86 14.53
N TYR A 93 -0.22 4.07 14.88
CA TYR A 93 -0.23 5.25 14.00
C TYR A 93 1.13 5.48 13.35
N VAL A 94 2.21 5.41 14.13
CA VAL A 94 3.55 5.81 13.68
C VAL A 94 4.16 4.77 12.73
N VAL A 95 3.99 3.48 13.01
CA VAL A 95 4.60 2.41 12.20
C VAL A 95 4.01 2.38 10.78
N PRO A 96 2.67 2.41 10.57
CA PRO A 96 2.10 2.46 9.23
C PRO A 96 2.51 3.72 8.43
N LEU A 97 2.67 4.85 9.13
CA LEU A 97 3.19 6.08 8.52
C LEU A 97 4.63 5.89 8.04
N ALA A 98 5.51 5.36 8.91
CA ALA A 98 6.89 5.08 8.55
C ALA A 98 7.00 4.09 7.38
N MET A 99 6.19 3.04 7.38
CA MET A 99 6.09 2.08 6.26
C MET A 99 5.69 2.79 4.96
N SER A 100 4.73 3.71 5.01
CA SER A 100 4.30 4.50 3.85
C SER A 100 5.45 5.35 3.30
N LEU A 101 6.22 6.00 4.19
CA LEU A 101 7.39 6.80 3.81
C LEU A 101 8.49 5.95 3.15
N LEU A 102 8.75 4.76 3.70
CA LEU A 102 9.74 3.82 3.17
C LEU A 102 9.36 3.29 1.78
N LEU A 103 8.07 3.26 1.45
CA LEU A 103 7.58 2.87 0.12
C LEU A 103 7.63 4.00 -0.92
N LEU A 104 7.82 5.26 -0.52
CA LEU A 104 7.84 6.39 -1.45
C LEU A 104 8.87 6.25 -2.58
N PRO A 105 10.13 5.82 -2.34
CA PRO A 105 11.09 5.64 -3.41
C PRO A 105 10.59 4.66 -4.48
N LEU A 106 9.94 3.57 -4.05
CA LEU A 106 9.34 2.57 -4.93
C LEU A 106 8.19 3.18 -5.75
N ALA A 107 7.27 3.89 -5.09
CA ALA A 107 6.14 4.54 -5.76
C ALA A 107 6.59 5.64 -6.74
N ILE A 108 7.62 6.41 -6.40
CA ILE A 108 8.19 7.45 -7.27
C ILE A 108 8.86 6.81 -8.50
N ALA A 109 9.62 5.73 -8.33
CA ALA A 109 10.24 5.01 -9.44
C ALA A 109 9.18 4.44 -10.41
N ALA A 110 8.11 3.88 -9.86
CA ALA A 110 6.93 3.41 -10.60
C ALA A 110 6.27 4.55 -11.41
N ALA A 111 5.97 5.67 -10.78
CA ALA A 111 5.34 6.81 -11.46
C ALA A 111 6.21 7.37 -12.60
N ARG A 112 7.53 7.49 -12.37
CA ARG A 112 8.49 7.98 -13.37
C ARG A 112 8.57 7.07 -14.60
N THR A 113 8.55 5.75 -14.41
CA THR A 113 8.60 4.80 -15.53
C THR A 113 7.31 4.84 -16.36
N SER A 114 6.15 5.02 -15.72
CA SER A 114 4.87 5.22 -16.42
C SER A 114 4.87 6.50 -17.27
N TRP A 115 5.31 7.63 -16.70
CA TRP A 115 5.39 8.91 -17.40
C TRP A 115 6.26 8.86 -18.65
N LYS A 116 7.45 8.24 -18.55
CA LYS A 116 8.37 8.07 -19.70
C LYS A 116 7.70 7.29 -20.84
N LYS A 117 7.00 6.20 -20.53
CA LYS A 117 6.28 5.38 -21.53
C LYS A 117 5.18 6.19 -22.22
N MET A 118 4.44 7.00 -21.48
CA MET A 118 3.39 7.88 -22.03
C MET A 118 3.98 8.91 -23.01
N MET A 119 5.06 9.59 -22.64
CA MET A 119 5.71 10.60 -23.50
C MET A 119 6.26 10.00 -24.80
N GLN A 120 6.81 8.79 -24.75
CA GLN A 120 7.27 8.07 -25.95
C GLN A 120 6.12 7.64 -26.87
N ARG A 121 4.92 7.36 -26.33
CA ARG A 121 3.74 7.07 -27.16
C ARG A 121 3.28 8.32 -27.89
N LYS A 122 3.19 9.46 -27.20
CA LYS A 122 2.79 10.74 -27.82
C LYS A 122 3.70 11.14 -28.98
N ARG A 123 5.03 10.98 -28.82
CA ARG A 123 6.00 11.28 -29.89
C ARG A 123 5.87 10.37 -31.12
N ARG A 124 5.45 9.10 -30.96
CA ARG A 124 5.27 8.17 -32.08
C ARG A 124 4.01 8.42 -32.90
N HIS A 125 3.02 9.14 -32.35
CA HIS A 125 1.77 9.46 -33.05
C HIS A 125 1.76 10.86 -33.69
N HIS A 126 2.87 11.61 -33.60
CA HIS A 126 3.18 12.69 -34.52
C HIS A 126 4.32 12.23 -35.45
N PRO A 127 4.03 11.43 -36.48
CA PRO A 127 4.96 11.31 -37.60
C PRO A 127 5.08 12.71 -38.22
N ASP A 128 6.32 13.15 -38.39
CA ASP A 128 6.64 14.47 -38.91
C ASP A 128 5.89 14.70 -40.24
N THR A 129 4.86 15.54 -40.21
CA THR A 129 4.09 15.98 -41.39
C THR A 129 4.90 16.93 -42.29
N HIS A 130 6.23 16.91 -42.18
CA HIS A 130 7.13 17.84 -42.86
C HIS A 130 8.13 17.16 -43.81
N ALA A 131 7.95 15.87 -44.13
CA ALA A 131 8.75 15.18 -45.15
C ALA A 131 8.18 15.29 -46.58
N ALA A 132 7.22 16.19 -46.83
CA ALA A 132 6.68 16.46 -48.16
C ALA A 132 6.73 17.96 -48.45
N ALA A 133 7.90 18.45 -48.84
CA ALA A 133 8.08 19.71 -49.57
C ALA A 133 9.38 19.63 -50.38
#